data_AF-A0A971KPS7-F1
#
_entry.id   AF-A0A971KPS7-F1
#
_cell.length_a   1.000
_cell.length_b   1.000
_cell.length_c   1.000
_cell.angle_alpha   90.00
_cell.angle_beta   90.00
_cell.angle_gamma   90.00
#
_symmetry.space_group_name_H-M   'P 1'
#
loop_
_entity.id
_entity.type
_entity.pdbx_description
1 polymer ?
#
loop_
_entity_poly.entity_id
_entity_poly.type
_entity_poly.pdbx_seq_one_letter_code
_entity_poly.pdbx_strand_id
1 'polypeptide(L)'
;MFQLYLHDITASLPMDLNEHGLFEYNEIDFYFNGDENHHAFFVKVDGKYAGFVLIDDNFMVLNKEKGNYNFLEMFILNAYKNKGIGKEVAIKIFY
;
A
#
# COMPACT_ATOMS: atom_id res chain seq x y z
N MET A 1 -0.75 -2.42 10.26
CA MET A 1 0.05 -2.72 9.04
C MET A 1 0.74 -1.46 8.54
N PHE A 2 0.02 -0.36 8.33
CA PHE A 2 0.60 0.88 7.79
C PHE A 2 1.75 1.47 8.63
N GLN A 3 1.66 1.44 9.95
CA GLN A 3 2.77 1.85 10.84
C GLN A 3 4.06 1.03 10.58
N LEU A 4 3.97 -0.24 10.20
CA LEU A 4 5.13 -1.08 9.86
C LEU A 4 5.73 -0.70 8.51
N TYR A 5 4.89 -0.26 7.57
CA TYR A 5 5.33 0.30 6.30
C TYR A 5 6.07 1.62 6.49
N LEU A 6 5.48 2.56 7.25
CA LEU A 6 6.12 3.84 7.57
C LEU A 6 7.45 3.64 8.31
N HIS A 7 7.50 2.70 9.28
CA HIS A 7 8.74 2.29 9.91
C HIS A 7 9.77 1.75 8.90
N ASP A 8 9.38 0.90 7.95
CA ASP A 8 10.31 0.39 6.93
C ASP A 8 10.82 1.52 6.01
N ILE A 9 9.97 2.51 5.69
CA ILE A 9 10.33 3.68 4.87
C ILE A 9 11.36 4.57 5.57
N THR A 10 11.37 4.65 6.91
CA THR A 10 12.32 5.53 7.61
C THR A 10 13.77 5.20 7.33
N ALA A 11 14.07 3.98 6.85
CA ALA A 11 15.39 3.61 6.38
C ALA A 11 15.88 4.47 5.19
N SER A 12 14.96 5.03 4.40
CA SER A 12 15.25 5.85 3.22
C SER A 12 14.77 7.30 3.37
N LEU A 13 13.66 7.52 4.08
CA LEU A 13 13.05 8.83 4.29
C LEU A 13 12.78 9.03 5.79
N PRO A 14 13.67 9.73 6.52
CA PRO A 14 13.50 9.94 7.96
C PRO A 14 12.16 10.59 8.29
N MET A 15 11.47 10.03 9.29
CA MET A 15 10.21 10.55 9.83
C MET A 15 10.25 10.43 11.35
N ASP A 16 9.70 11.42 12.03
CA ASP A 16 9.56 11.42 13.48
C ASP A 16 8.21 10.83 13.91
N LEU A 17 8.18 10.27 15.12
CA LEU A 17 6.95 9.83 15.76
C LEU A 17 6.30 11.02 16.48
N ASN A 18 4.98 11.02 16.54
CA ASN A 18 4.24 11.95 17.39
C ASN A 18 4.39 11.61 18.89
N GLU A 19 3.76 12.41 19.75
CA GLU A 19 3.83 12.25 21.21
C GLU A 19 3.29 10.91 21.74
N HIS A 20 2.58 10.15 20.90
CA HIS A 20 2.06 8.82 21.22
C HIS A 20 2.93 7.68 20.68
N GLY A 21 4.06 7.99 20.03
CA GLY A 21 4.93 6.97 19.43
C GLY A 21 4.39 6.38 18.14
N LEU A 22 3.58 7.15 17.39
CA LEU A 22 3.00 6.74 16.11
C LEU A 22 3.50 7.65 14.99
N PHE A 23 3.68 7.09 13.79
CA PHE A 23 3.87 7.90 12.59
C PHE A 23 2.54 8.52 12.18
N GLU A 24 2.55 9.80 11.83
CA GLU A 24 1.38 10.49 11.29
C GLU A 24 1.43 10.48 9.77
N TYR A 25 0.31 10.14 9.14
CA TYR A 25 0.15 10.17 7.69
C TYR A 25 -1.24 10.65 7.33
N ASN A 26 -1.35 11.95 7.05
CA ASN A 26 -2.63 12.65 6.92
C ASN A 26 -3.46 12.24 5.70
N GLU A 27 -2.85 11.56 4.73
CA GLU A 27 -3.51 11.19 3.47
C GLU A 27 -4.09 9.78 3.48
N ILE A 28 -3.90 8.98 4.54
CA ILE A 28 -4.40 7.59 4.54
C ILE A 28 -5.93 7.53 4.59
N ASP A 29 -6.57 8.53 5.21
CA ASP A 29 -8.02 8.58 5.38
C ASP A 29 -8.75 8.57 4.03
N PHE A 30 -8.12 9.09 2.96
CA PHE A 30 -8.69 9.06 1.61
C PHE A 30 -9.04 7.65 1.11
N TYR A 31 -8.28 6.63 1.52
CA TYR A 31 -8.56 5.23 1.15
C TYR A 31 -9.71 4.60 1.92
N PHE A 32 -10.18 5.22 3.00
CA PHE A 32 -11.22 4.70 3.88
C PHE A 32 -12.49 5.56 3.88
N ASN A 33 -12.47 6.71 3.21
CA ASN A 33 -13.59 7.67 3.15
C ASN A 33 -14.68 7.33 2.12
N GLY A 34 -14.61 6.16 1.47
CA GLY A 34 -15.66 5.66 0.58
C GLY A 34 -15.63 6.25 -0.83
N ASP A 35 -14.47 6.76 -1.27
CA ASP A 35 -14.26 7.02 -2.70
C ASP A 35 -14.18 5.68 -3.44
N GLU A 36 -15.08 5.49 -4.40
CA GLU A 36 -15.18 4.26 -5.20
C GLU A 36 -13.91 3.95 -5.99
N ASN A 37 -13.03 4.95 -6.15
CA ASN A 37 -11.82 4.86 -6.93
C ASN A 37 -10.57 4.49 -6.12
N HIS A 38 -10.65 4.41 -4.79
CA HIS A 38 -9.53 4.03 -3.94
C HIS A 38 -9.72 2.59 -3.45
N HIS A 39 -8.75 1.72 -3.71
CA HIS A 39 -8.83 0.32 -3.32
C HIS A 39 -7.64 -0.11 -2.46
N ALA A 40 -7.95 -0.70 -1.31
CA ALA A 40 -6.97 -1.23 -0.38
C ALA A 40 -7.13 -2.75 -0.22
N PHE A 41 -6.07 -3.50 -0.48
CA PHE A 41 -6.04 -4.95 -0.36
C PHE A 41 -5.04 -5.39 0.70
N PHE A 42 -5.41 -6.39 1.50
CA PHE A 42 -4.45 -7.09 2.33
C PHE A 42 -3.81 -8.26 1.58
N VAL A 43 -2.49 -8.39 1.70
CA VAL A 43 -1.76 -9.58 1.24
C VAL A 43 -1.77 -10.59 2.37
N LYS A 44 -2.24 -11.82 2.08
CA LYS A 44 -2.18 -12.95 3.00
C LYS A 44 -1.37 -14.11 2.43
N VAL A 45 -0.54 -14.72 3.26
CA VAL A 45 0.23 -15.94 2.97
C VAL A 45 -0.11 -16.95 4.05
N ASP A 46 -0.63 -18.11 3.65
CA ASP A 46 -1.10 -19.16 4.57
C ASP A 46 -2.08 -18.62 5.64
N GLY A 47 -2.98 -17.73 5.22
CA GLY A 47 -3.97 -17.09 6.10
C GLY A 47 -3.44 -15.97 7.00
N LYS A 48 -2.12 -15.72 7.02
CA LYS A 48 -1.48 -14.68 7.84
C LYS A 48 -1.27 -13.41 7.05
N TYR A 49 -1.42 -12.26 7.70
CA TYR A 49 -1.12 -10.97 7.08
C TYR A 49 0.37 -10.87 6.73
N ALA A 50 0.65 -10.56 5.46
CA ALA A 50 1.99 -10.43 4.90
C ALA A 50 2.27 -9.03 4.36
N GLY A 51 1.24 -8.19 4.17
CA GLY A 51 1.39 -6.88 3.54
C GLY A 51 0.08 -6.25 3.13
N PHE A 52 0.16 -5.19 2.32
CA PHE A 52 -0.97 -4.55 1.66
C PHE A 52 -0.60 -3.98 0.29
N VAL A 53 -1.62 -3.65 -0.49
CA VAL A 53 -1.52 -2.91 -1.76
C VAL A 53 -2.58 -1.81 -1.77
N LEU A 54 -2.20 -0.63 -2.22
CA LEU A 54 -3.09 0.49 -2.49
C LEU A 54 -3.06 0.78 -4.00
N ILE A 55 -4.23 0.85 -4.62
CA ILE A 55 -4.40 1.28 -6.02
C ILE A 55 -5.52 2.32 -6.11
N ASP A 56 -5.44 3.18 -7.13
CA ASP A 56 -6.51 4.09 -7.51
C ASP A 56 -6.66 4.18 -9.04
N ASP A 57 -7.63 4.92 -9.54
CA ASP A 57 -7.72 5.28 -10.97
C ASP A 57 -7.46 6.79 -11.22
N ASN A 58 -6.84 7.48 -10.24
CA ASN A 58 -6.66 8.91 -10.28
C ASN A 58 -5.40 9.31 -11.06
N PHE A 59 -5.45 9.16 -12.38
CA PHE A 59 -4.38 9.62 -13.25
C PHE A 59 -4.35 11.15 -13.35
N MET A 60 -3.21 11.76 -13.01
CA MET A 60 -2.97 13.18 -13.25
C MET A 60 -2.55 13.49 -14.70
N VAL A 61 -2.02 12.50 -15.43
CA VAL A 61 -1.33 12.71 -16.73
C VAL A 61 -1.91 11.87 -17.87
N LEU A 62 -2.65 10.80 -17.59
CA LEU A 62 -3.29 9.94 -18.58
C LEU A 62 -4.80 10.16 -18.61
N ASN A 63 -5.43 9.91 -19.76
CA ASN A 63 -6.89 9.91 -19.85
C ASN A 63 -7.46 8.87 -18.87
N LYS A 64 -8.51 9.25 -18.14
CA LYS A 64 -9.26 8.37 -17.23
C LYS A 64 -10.10 7.37 -18.02
N GLU A 65 -9.42 6.43 -18.67
CA GLU A 65 -10.07 5.30 -19.31
C GLU A 65 -10.40 4.25 -18.23
N LYS A 66 -11.63 3.74 -18.29
CA LYS A 66 -12.14 2.77 -17.33
C LYS A 66 -11.30 1.49 -17.38
N GLY A 67 -10.83 1.03 -16.22
CA GLY A 67 -10.00 -0.16 -16.11
C GLY A 67 -8.49 0.11 -16.08
N ASN A 68 -8.06 1.36 -16.21
CA ASN A 68 -6.70 1.76 -15.86
C ASN A 68 -6.64 2.04 -14.36
N TYR A 69 -5.64 1.48 -13.68
CA TYR A 69 -5.38 1.73 -12.27
C TYR A 69 -3.91 2.07 -12.04
N ASN A 70 -3.63 3.05 -11.18
CA ASN A 70 -2.31 3.33 -10.64
C ASN A 70 -1.99 2.37 -9.52
N PHE A 71 -0.72 1.97 -9.48
CA PHE A 71 -0.16 1.26 -8.34
C PHE A 71 0.50 2.26 -7.40
N LEU A 72 -0.22 2.68 -6.35
CA LEU A 72 0.23 3.77 -5.47
C LEU A 72 1.28 3.27 -4.49
N GLU A 73 0.91 2.28 -3.69
CA GLU A 73 1.78 1.74 -2.67
C GLU A 73 1.67 0.23 -2.57
N MET A 74 2.80 -0.39 -2.26
CA MET A 74 2.85 -1.79 -1.90
C MET A 74 3.85 -2.01 -0.79
N PHE A 75 3.40 -2.79 0.19
CA PHE A 75 4.22 -3.17 1.32
C PHE A 75 4.14 -4.67 1.53
N ILE A 76 5.32 -5.30 1.63
CA ILE A 76 5.47 -6.69 2.06
C ILE A 76 6.38 -6.68 3.28
N LEU A 77 5.90 -7.27 4.37
CA LEU A 77 6.65 -7.41 5.62
C LEU A 77 8.00 -8.10 5.38
N ASN A 78 9.04 -7.67 6.10
CA ASN A 78 10.40 -8.22 5.98
C ASN A 78 10.45 -9.76 6.09
N ALA A 79 9.64 -10.38 6.95
CA ALA A 79 9.53 -11.84 7.10
C ALA A 79 9.07 -12.59 5.82
N TYR A 80 8.48 -11.86 4.86
CA TYR A 80 7.94 -12.37 3.61
C TYR A 80 8.71 -11.86 2.37
N LYS A 81 9.73 -10.99 2.54
CA LYS A 81 10.57 -10.51 1.45
C LYS A 81 11.44 -11.65 0.87
N ASN A 82 11.90 -11.48 -0.36
CA ASN A 82 12.77 -12.42 -1.10
C ASN A 82 12.18 -13.81 -1.36
N LYS A 83 10.84 -13.95 -1.31
CA LYS A 83 10.12 -15.20 -1.58
C LYS A 83 9.25 -15.15 -2.84
N GLY A 84 9.41 -14.13 -3.67
CA GLY A 84 8.60 -13.93 -4.89
C GLY A 84 7.18 -13.40 -4.68
N ILE A 85 6.73 -13.25 -3.42
CA ILE A 85 5.37 -12.78 -3.07
C ILE A 85 5.03 -11.44 -3.72
N GLY A 86 5.99 -10.50 -3.75
CA GLY A 86 5.73 -9.19 -4.34
C GLY A 86 5.36 -9.26 -5.84
N LYS A 87 6.06 -10.12 -6.58
CA LYS A 87 5.78 -10.37 -8.00
C LYS A 87 4.39 -11.01 -8.18
N GLU A 88 4.05 -11.99 -7.34
CA GLU A 88 2.76 -12.67 -7.42
C GLU A 88 1.60 -11.73 -7.13
N VAL A 89 1.74 -10.87 -6.12
CA VAL A 89 0.74 -9.85 -5.78
C VAL A 89 0.56 -8.85 -6.92
N ALA A 90 1.64 -8.33 -7.49
CA ALA A 90 1.56 -7.39 -8.62
C ALA A 90 0.82 -8.00 -9.83
N ILE A 91 1.05 -9.28 -10.13
CA ILE A 91 0.32 -9.98 -11.20
C ILE A 91 -1.16 -10.12 -10.84
N LYS A 92 -1.50 -10.56 -9.62
CA LYS A 92 -2.90 -10.77 -9.21
C LYS A 92 -3.75 -9.49 -9.15
N ILE A 93 -3.12 -8.34 -8.96
CA ILE A 93 -3.84 -7.05 -8.91
C ILE A 93 -4.30 -6.61 -10.31
N PHE A 94 -3.55 -6.96 -11.36
CA PHE A 94 -3.80 -6.46 -12.72
C PHE A 94 -4.23 -7.53 -13.74
N TYR A 95 -4.48 -8.76 -13.30
CA TYR A 95 -4.84 -9.90 -14.15
C TYR A 95 -6.15 -10.53 -13.69
#